data_AF-A0AA37IC44-F1
#
_entry.id   AF-A0AA37IC44-F1
#
_cell.length_a   1.000
_cell.length_b   1.000
_cell.length_c   1.000
_cell.angle_alpha   90.00
_cell.angle_beta   90.00
_cell.angle_gamma   90.00
#
_symmetry.space_group_name_H-M   'P 1'
#
loop_
_entity.id
_entity.type
_entity.pdbx_description
1 polymer ?
#
loop_
_entity_poly.entity_id
_entity_poly.type
_entity_poly.pdbx_seq_one_letter_code
_entity_poly.pdbx_strand_id
1 'polypeptide(L)'
;MEIRDEIIPEKPLDLCSLGVPAALLASLLSGCAVGVAPQNGAHLSPTECRDLAALRTNASPTMAQHQSELAALRKAGYDPSPWYDDPYYPDDIQAAQRLVDYWFQTECQRPQAG
;
A
#
# COMPACT_ATOMS: atom_id res chain seq x y z
N MET A 1 -7.04 -7.74 24.77
CA MET A 1 -7.92 -7.81 23.59
C MET A 1 -8.71 -6.52 23.56
N GLU A 2 -8.10 -5.49 23.01
CA GLU A 2 -8.73 -4.21 22.70
C GLU A 2 -7.85 -3.62 21.61
N ILE A 3 -8.13 -4.07 20.39
CA ILE A 3 -7.62 -3.45 19.17
C ILE A 3 -8.42 -2.16 19.06
N ARG A 4 -7.83 -1.06 19.51
CA ARG A 4 -8.38 0.25 19.27
C ARG A 4 -8.08 0.60 17.81
N ASP A 5 -9.11 0.44 17.00
CA ASP A 5 -9.41 1.22 15.81
C ASP A 5 -9.17 2.72 16.06
N GLU A 6 -7.93 3.18 15.93
CA GLU A 6 -7.64 4.58 15.59
C GLU A 6 -7.20 4.67 14.13
N ILE A 7 -8.12 4.20 13.27
CA ILE A 7 -8.25 4.72 11.92
C ILE A 7 -8.70 6.17 12.07
N ILE A 8 -7.77 7.08 11.79
CA ILE A 8 -8.03 8.51 11.59
C ILE A 8 -9.26 8.65 10.67
N PRO A 9 -10.36 9.27 11.12
CA PRO A 9 -11.47 9.57 10.25
C PRO A 9 -11.10 10.78 9.39
N GLU A 10 -10.49 10.53 8.23
CA GLU A 10 -10.43 11.49 7.14
C GLU A 10 -11.85 11.71 6.64
N LYS A 11 -12.54 12.65 7.29
CA LYS A 11 -13.84 13.18 6.90
C LYS A 11 -13.71 13.68 5.45
N PRO A 12 -14.47 13.16 4.47
CA PRO A 12 -14.56 13.82 3.19
C PRO A 12 -15.35 15.11 3.43
N LEU A 13 -14.65 16.24 3.56
CA LEU A 13 -15.25 17.50 3.17
C LEU A 13 -15.39 17.41 1.65
N ASP A 14 -16.57 16.93 1.26
CA ASP A 14 -17.14 17.08 -0.06
C ASP A 14 -17.25 18.59 -0.35
N LEU A 15 -16.16 19.14 -0.88
CA LEU A 15 -16.01 20.56 -1.20
C LEU A 15 -16.15 20.80 -2.70
N CYS A 16 -17.04 20.06 -3.36
CA CYS A 16 -17.32 20.20 -4.80
C CYS A 16 -18.70 20.79 -5.09
N SER A 17 -19.22 21.67 -4.21
CA SER A 17 -20.45 22.42 -4.48
C SER A 17 -20.50 23.76 -3.77
N LEU A 18 -19.65 24.70 -4.19
CA LEU A 18 -19.94 26.13 -4.07
C LEU A 18 -19.64 26.82 -5.41
N GLY A 19 -20.60 27.63 -5.86
CA GLY A 19 -20.81 28.05 -7.25
C GLY A 19 -19.67 28.81 -7.91
N VAL A 20 -19.57 28.59 -9.23
CA VAL A 20 -18.65 29.25 -10.16
C VAL A 20 -19.16 30.67 -10.47
N PRO A 21 -18.43 31.77 -10.15
CA PRO A 21 -18.64 33.04 -10.84
C PRO A 21 -17.80 33.06 -12.12
N ALA A 22 -18.44 33.50 -13.21
CA ALA A 22 -17.87 33.53 -14.54
C ALA A 22 -16.56 34.34 -14.62
N ALA A 23 -15.44 33.66 -14.84
CA ALA A 23 -14.22 34.24 -15.38
C ALA A 23 -13.58 33.21 -16.33
N LEU A 24 -13.53 33.56 -17.62
CA LEU A 24 -12.87 32.81 -18.68
C LEU A 24 -11.37 32.65 -18.37
N LEU A 25 -10.94 31.42 -18.07
CA LEU A 25 -9.54 31.01 -18.14
C LEU A 25 -9.46 29.65 -18.82
N ALA A 26 -9.00 29.68 -20.06
CA ALA A 26 -8.60 28.52 -20.83
C ALA A 26 -7.39 27.86 -20.15
N SER A 27 -7.56 26.63 -19.66
CA SER A 27 -6.46 25.71 -19.36
C SER A 27 -7.00 24.28 -19.38
N LEU A 28 -6.87 23.64 -20.53
CA LEU A 28 -7.01 22.19 -20.69
C LEU A 28 -5.83 21.52 -20.00
N LEU A 29 -6.02 21.06 -18.76
CA LEU A 29 -5.23 19.97 -18.20
C LEU A 29 -6.17 18.93 -17.60
N SER A 30 -6.71 18.09 -18.48
CA SER A 30 -7.27 16.79 -18.12
C SER A 30 -6.12 15.90 -17.66
N GLY A 31 -5.73 16.01 -16.40
CA GLY A 31 -4.89 15.01 -15.77
C GLY A 31 -5.71 13.74 -15.58
N CYS A 32 -5.37 12.66 -16.28
CA CYS A 32 -5.77 11.34 -15.84
C CYS A 32 -5.06 11.09 -14.51
N ALA A 33 -5.77 11.27 -13.41
CA ALA A 33 -5.37 10.64 -12.17
C ALA A 33 -5.31 9.14 -12.49
N VAL A 34 -4.12 8.54 -12.42
CA VAL A 34 -4.03 7.11 -12.15
C VAL A 34 -4.62 6.97 -10.76
N GLY A 35 -5.93 6.79 -10.71
CA GLY A 35 -6.63 6.39 -9.50
C GLY A 35 -6.06 5.03 -9.16
N VAL A 36 -5.11 4.99 -8.23
CA VAL A 36 -4.96 3.82 -7.40
C VAL A 36 -6.28 3.77 -6.65
N ALA A 37 -7.23 3.02 -7.20
CA ALA A 37 -8.50 2.79 -6.55
C ALA A 37 -8.18 2.38 -5.11
N PRO A 38 -8.87 2.95 -4.10
CA PRO A 38 -8.78 2.39 -2.76
C PRO A 38 -9.35 0.98 -2.90
N GLN A 39 -8.45 0.00 -2.89
CA GLN A 39 -8.83 -1.39 -2.98
C GLN A 39 -9.46 -1.69 -1.62
N ASN A 40 -10.79 -1.57 -1.53
CA ASN A 40 -11.59 -2.16 -0.46
C ASN A 40 -11.58 -3.70 -0.58
N GLY A 41 -10.42 -4.28 -0.91
CA GLY A 41 -10.17 -5.68 -1.24
C GLY A 41 -8.67 -5.91 -1.36
N ALA A 42 -8.17 -6.96 -0.72
CA ALA A 42 -6.79 -7.47 -0.72
C ALA A 42 -5.65 -6.42 -0.64
N HIS A 43 -4.84 -6.50 0.41
CA HIS A 43 -3.62 -5.69 0.56
C HIS A 43 -2.59 -6.03 -0.51
N LEU A 44 -2.51 -7.31 -0.90
CA LEU A 44 -1.59 -7.81 -1.91
C LEU A 44 -2.29 -7.96 -3.27
N SER A 45 -1.67 -7.37 -4.29
CA SER A 45 -2.04 -7.59 -5.69
C SER A 45 -1.65 -9.01 -6.15
N PRO A 46 -2.27 -9.52 -7.22
CA PRO A 46 -1.89 -10.82 -7.80
C PRO A 46 -0.39 -10.91 -8.14
N THR A 47 0.21 -9.80 -8.58
CA THR A 47 1.64 -9.72 -8.89
C THR A 47 2.50 -9.79 -7.63
N GLU A 48 2.15 -9.05 -6.58
CA GLU A 48 2.86 -9.14 -5.29
C GLU A 48 2.76 -10.55 -4.71
N CYS A 49 1.60 -11.21 -4.78
CA CYS A 49 1.45 -12.61 -4.36
C CYS A 49 2.39 -13.56 -5.11
N ARG A 50 2.45 -13.48 -6.44
CA ARG A 50 3.34 -14.33 -7.24
C ARG A 50 4.81 -14.06 -6.92
N ASP A 51 5.18 -12.80 -6.80
CA ASP A 51 6.57 -12.40 -6.59
C ASP A 51 7.05 -12.76 -5.17
N LEU A 52 6.22 -12.53 -4.14
CA LEU A 52 6.47 -12.98 -2.76
C LEU A 52 6.56 -14.51 -2.66
N ALA A 53 5.75 -15.25 -3.41
CA ALA A 53 5.85 -16.71 -3.47
C ALA A 53 7.20 -17.16 -4.03
N ALA A 54 7.70 -16.47 -5.07
CA ALA A 54 9.02 -16.75 -5.64
C ALA A 54 10.15 -16.51 -4.63
N LEU A 55 10.09 -15.41 -3.86
CA LEU A 55 11.08 -15.12 -2.80
C LEU A 55 11.17 -16.24 -1.76
N ARG A 56 10.03 -16.85 -1.39
CA ARG A 56 9.98 -17.95 -0.40
C ARG A 56 10.62 -19.25 -0.87
N THR A 57 10.81 -19.43 -2.18
CA THR A 57 11.41 -20.66 -2.74
C THR A 57 12.93 -20.74 -2.60
N ASN A 58 13.58 -19.72 -2.01
CA ASN A 58 15.04 -19.61 -1.92
C ASN A 58 15.77 -19.62 -3.27
N ALA A 59 15.08 -19.33 -4.37
CA ALA A 59 15.71 -19.02 -5.64
C ALA A 59 16.39 -17.63 -5.58
N SER A 60 17.41 -17.40 -6.40
CA SER A 60 18.04 -16.07 -6.51
C SER A 60 16.99 -15.03 -6.93
N PRO A 61 16.66 -14.06 -6.07
CA PRO A 61 15.57 -13.13 -6.34
C PRO A 61 15.94 -12.10 -7.41
N THR A 62 14.95 -11.73 -8.23
CA THR A 62 15.09 -10.66 -9.22
C THR A 62 14.82 -9.30 -8.58
N MET A 63 15.37 -8.23 -9.14
CA MET A 63 15.07 -6.86 -8.67
C MET A 63 13.56 -6.56 -8.66
N ALA A 64 12.81 -7.09 -9.61
CA ALA A 64 11.36 -6.92 -9.65
C ALA A 64 10.67 -7.53 -8.42
N GLN A 65 11.08 -8.74 -8.02
CA GLN A 65 10.54 -9.40 -6.83
C GLN A 65 10.88 -8.64 -5.54
N HIS A 66 12.09 -8.10 -5.42
CA HIS A 66 12.47 -7.22 -4.32
C HIS A 66 11.62 -5.93 -4.28
N GLN A 67 11.31 -5.34 -5.44
CA GLN A 67 10.45 -4.16 -5.48
C GLN A 67 9.01 -4.50 -5.05
N SER A 68 8.51 -5.68 -5.41
CA SER A 68 7.21 -6.17 -4.94
C SER A 68 7.19 -6.39 -3.43
N GLU A 69 8.26 -6.91 -2.84
CA GLU A 69 8.41 -7.02 -1.38
C GLU A 69 8.42 -5.65 -0.70
N LEU A 70 9.22 -4.71 -1.21
CA LEU A 70 9.28 -3.34 -0.68
C LEU A 70 7.93 -2.62 -0.79
N ALA A 71 7.17 -2.85 -1.87
CA ALA A 71 5.83 -2.30 -2.04
C ALA A 71 4.87 -2.87 -0.97
N ALA A 72 4.92 -4.19 -0.71
CA ALA A 72 4.12 -4.83 0.33
C ALA A 72 4.48 -4.33 1.73
N LEU A 73 5.77 -4.18 2.04
CA LEU A 73 6.25 -3.65 3.33
C LEU A 73 5.76 -2.21 3.57
N ARG A 74 5.80 -1.35 2.56
CA ARG A 74 5.27 0.03 2.67
C ARG A 74 3.77 0.07 2.91
N LYS A 75 3.00 -0.83 2.28
CA LYS A 75 1.57 -1.01 2.59
C LYS A 75 1.34 -1.46 4.03
N ALA A 76 2.26 -2.28 4.57
CA ALA A 76 2.27 -2.75 5.96
C ALA A 76 2.78 -1.70 6.97
N GLY A 77 3.09 -0.48 6.52
CA GLY A 77 3.53 0.62 7.38
C GLY A 77 5.03 0.69 7.62
N TYR A 78 5.86 -0.03 6.86
CA TYR A 78 7.31 0.15 6.90
C TYR A 78 7.70 1.49 6.27
N ASP A 79 8.29 2.36 7.08
CA ASP A 79 8.84 3.65 6.67
C ASP A 79 10.23 3.84 7.31
N PRO A 80 11.33 3.58 6.56
CA PRO A 80 12.67 3.63 7.12
C PRO A 80 13.07 5.07 7.49
N SER A 81 13.71 5.25 8.65
CA SER A 81 14.31 6.54 9.00
C SER A 81 15.33 6.98 7.95
N PRO A 82 15.37 8.28 7.59
CA PRO A 82 16.43 8.84 6.74
C PRO A 82 17.82 8.81 7.40
N TRP A 83 17.88 8.57 8.72
CA TRP A 83 19.09 8.66 9.53
C TRP A 83 19.53 7.27 10.04
N TYR A 84 20.83 7.12 10.28
CA TYR A 84 21.44 5.85 10.71
C TYR A 84 21.12 5.46 12.15
N ASP A 85 20.63 6.38 12.97
CA ASP A 85 20.35 6.21 14.40
C ASP A 85 18.88 5.90 14.70
N ASP A 86 18.22 5.17 13.79
CA ASP A 86 16.82 4.76 13.96
C ASP A 86 16.64 3.94 15.25
N PRO A 87 15.91 4.47 16.25
CA PRO A 87 15.70 3.76 17.51
C PRO A 87 14.74 2.58 17.38
N TYR A 88 13.99 2.48 16.28
CA TYR A 88 13.00 1.44 16.02
C TYR A 88 13.50 0.36 15.07
N TYR A 89 14.67 0.52 14.44
CA TYR A 89 15.28 -0.55 13.66
C TYR A 89 15.89 -1.62 14.60
N PRO A 90 15.63 -2.93 14.40
CA PRO A 90 14.91 -3.54 13.28
C PRO A 90 13.44 -3.93 13.59
N ASP A 91 12.82 -3.38 14.63
CA ASP A 91 11.48 -3.76 15.08
C ASP A 91 10.39 -3.33 14.09
N ASP A 92 10.53 -2.17 13.46
CA ASP A 92 9.64 -1.61 12.46
C ASP A 92 9.53 -2.49 11.19
N ILE A 93 10.67 -2.91 10.64
CA ILE A 93 10.72 -3.81 9.49
C ILE A 93 10.19 -5.20 9.84
N GLN A 94 10.47 -5.69 11.05
CA GLN A 94 9.93 -6.98 11.51
C GLN A 94 8.42 -6.94 11.72
N ALA A 95 7.88 -5.83 12.21
CA ALA A 95 6.44 -5.65 12.35
C ALA A 95 5.73 -5.65 11.00
N ALA A 96 6.26 -4.90 10.03
CA ALA A 96 5.74 -4.89 8.67
C ALA A 96 5.83 -6.27 7.99
N GLN A 97 6.95 -6.98 8.17
CA GLN A 97 7.13 -8.33 7.60
C GLN A 97 6.06 -9.31 8.11
N ARG A 98 5.73 -9.27 9.42
CA ARG A 98 4.66 -10.12 9.99
C ARG A 98 3.29 -9.85 9.36
N LEU A 99 2.98 -8.60 9.04
CA LEU A 99 1.73 -8.24 8.35
C LEU A 99 1.73 -8.75 6.90
N VAL A 100 2.83 -8.58 6.17
CA VAL A 100 2.99 -9.12 4.81
C VAL A 100 2.85 -10.65 4.81
N ASP A 101 3.44 -11.34 5.80
CA ASP A 101 3.29 -12.78 5.96
C ASP A 101 1.85 -13.20 6.21
N TYR A 102 1.13 -12.46 7.06
CA TYR A 102 -0.29 -12.70 7.32
C TYR A 102 -1.12 -12.51 6.05
N TRP A 103 -0.96 -11.39 5.33
CA TRP A 103 -1.67 -11.13 4.08
C TRP A 103 -1.37 -12.18 3.02
N PHE A 104 -0.11 -12.60 2.90
CA PHE A 104 0.28 -13.65 1.97
C PHE A 104 -0.46 -14.95 2.24
N GLN A 105 -0.59 -15.35 3.52
CA GLN A 105 -1.31 -16.56 3.92
C GLN A 105 -2.83 -16.43 3.66
N THR A 106 -3.43 -15.29 3.96
CA THR A 106 -4.89 -15.14 3.90
C THR A 106 -5.42 -14.76 2.52
N GLU A 107 -4.63 -14.07 1.70
CA GLU A 107 -5.04 -13.49 0.42
C GLU A 107 -4.48 -14.24 -0.79
N CYS A 108 -3.23 -14.71 -0.74
CA CYS A 108 -2.58 -15.33 -1.90
C CYS A 108 -2.85 -16.84 -2.02
N GLN A 109 -3.22 -17.51 -0.92
CA GLN A 109 -3.60 -18.93 -0.92
C GLN A 109 -5.07 -19.15 -1.30
N ARG A 110 -5.88 -18.08 -1.25
CA ARG A 110 -7.24 -18.12 -1.78
C ARG A 110 -7.17 -17.86 -3.29
N PRO A 111 -7.81 -18.67 -4.15
CA PRO A 111 -8.04 -18.27 -5.53
C PRO A 111 -8.79 -16.94 -5.47
N GLN A 112 -8.15 -15.84 -5.87
CA GLN A 112 -8.80 -14.54 -5.91
C GLN A 112 -10.01 -14.69 -6.83
N ALA A 113 -11.22 -14.50 -6.28
CA ALA A 113 -12.43 -14.40 -7.08
C ALA A 113 -12.41 -13.02 -7.74
N GLY A 114 -12.05 -12.96 -9.01
CA GLY A 114 -11.99 -11.75 -9.83
C GLY A 114 -11.73 -12.11 -11.28
#